data_AF-A0A847KPK6-F1
#
_entry.id   AF-A0A847KPK6-F1
#
_cell.length_a   1.000
_cell.length_b   1.000
_cell.length_c   1.000
_cell.angle_alpha   90.00
_cell.angle_beta   90.00
_cell.angle_gamma   90.00
#
_symmetry.space_group_name_H-M   'P 1'
#
loop_
_entity.id
_entity.type
_entity.pdbx_description
1 polymer ?
#
loop_
_entity_poly.entity_id
_entity_poly.type
_entity_poly.pdbx_seq_one_letter_code
_entity_poly.pdbx_strand_id
1 'polypeptide(L)'
;MNLFLDREGLWTTVPGAGPGRMRSVPTPGGMAPGRVWRRPVDPGLGSWLADHLDDAAATPSAGALALARLTALAIRAADERPVPTPDGEGWRWRAAPGPALAAELEAAVRACVAAGAVLDPEPESLLRRHVDAVADARVSAGLDGPLPLWPTGRFGRAGAAQWADHVVARAAANARTVVVLSPPDGDGAADGWTLTPLAVRLDEPTTRLPWVSADPALFGADPALWERWATTELRLLRRAWSTALPHVLDGLVSWIATYRSDATQARLQFDPPPFELADEDVLPFLDTVALRLQDAGFDVVAPGGLLRAAAVRRRLARRSDGGAGTLRVTGLNLDAEVLVDGERLTPEEFAALAAAKSELVSVRGRWFRISAADTAR
;
A
#
# COMPACT_ATOMS: atom_id res chain seq x y z
N MET A 1 9.85 39.17 -1.40
CA MET A 1 11.32 39.25 -1.20
C MET A 1 11.64 38.21 -0.16
N ASN A 2 12.29 37.12 -0.56
CA ASN A 2 12.61 36.04 0.39
C ASN A 2 14.03 36.27 0.90
N LEU A 3 14.17 36.26 2.22
CA LEU A 3 15.45 36.39 2.90
C LEU A 3 15.84 35.02 3.44
N PHE A 4 17.06 34.58 3.13
CA PHE A 4 17.59 33.30 3.57
C PHE A 4 18.79 33.55 4.47
N LEU A 5 18.88 32.84 5.59
CA LEU A 5 19.98 32.95 6.55
C LEU A 5 20.65 31.58 6.64
N ASP A 6 21.97 31.54 6.42
CA ASP A 6 22.78 30.35 6.64
C ASP A 6 23.99 30.67 7.53
N ARG A 7 24.93 29.72 7.58
CA ARG A 7 26.14 29.81 8.41
C ARG A 7 27.12 30.88 7.92
N GLU A 8 26.94 31.37 6.70
CA GLU A 8 27.85 32.32 6.03
C GLU A 8 27.22 33.71 5.85
N GLY A 9 25.90 33.87 6.00
CA GLY A 9 25.27 35.18 6.10
C GLY A 9 23.79 35.23 5.72
N LEU A 10 23.32 36.46 5.45
CA LEU A 10 21.95 36.79 5.05
C LEU A 10 21.88 37.08 3.54
N TRP A 11 20.90 36.50 2.86
CA TRP A 11 20.77 36.48 1.40
C TRP A 11 19.39 36.94 0.94
N THR A 12 19.28 37.51 -0.27
CA THR A 12 18.01 38.02 -0.83
C THR A 12 17.77 37.61 -2.29
N THR A 13 16.49 37.40 -2.63
CA THR A 13 16.03 37.04 -3.99
C THR A 13 15.68 38.25 -4.89
N VAL A 14 16.11 39.46 -4.55
CA VAL A 14 15.83 40.66 -5.37
C VAL A 14 16.66 40.63 -6.66
N PRO A 15 16.07 40.89 -7.86
CA PRO A 15 16.81 40.92 -9.11
C PRO A 15 17.86 42.03 -9.14
N GLY A 16 19.04 41.75 -9.69
CA GLY A 16 20.12 42.73 -9.91
C GLY A 16 20.77 42.54 -11.27
N ALA A 17 21.60 43.52 -11.68
CA ALA A 17 22.35 43.44 -12.93
C ALA A 17 23.48 42.40 -12.82
N GLY A 18 23.28 41.23 -13.44
CA GLY A 18 24.23 40.11 -13.52
C GLY A 18 23.53 38.75 -13.64
N PRO A 19 24.13 37.74 -14.28
CA PRO A 19 23.58 36.38 -14.33
C PRO A 19 23.75 35.66 -12.97
N GLY A 20 22.65 35.12 -12.41
CA GLY A 20 22.59 34.40 -11.13
C GLY A 20 21.73 35.11 -10.07
N ARG A 21 20.65 34.48 -9.60
CA ARG A 21 19.51 35.15 -8.90
C ARG A 21 19.54 35.12 -7.36
N MET A 22 20.70 35.21 -6.72
CA MET A 22 20.79 35.52 -5.27
C MET A 22 21.94 36.48 -4.98
N ARG A 23 21.73 37.44 -4.07
CA ARG A 23 22.75 38.39 -3.59
C ARG A 23 22.88 38.30 -2.07
N SER A 24 24.12 38.47 -1.57
CA SER A 24 24.34 38.72 -0.14
C SER A 24 23.76 40.08 0.24
N VAL A 25 23.07 40.16 1.37
CA VAL A 25 22.58 41.42 1.92
C VAL A 25 23.74 42.10 2.66
N PRO A 26 24.04 43.39 2.41
CA PRO A 26 25.08 44.08 3.14
C PRO A 26 24.77 44.07 4.64
N THR A 27 25.75 43.62 5.45
CA THR A 27 25.69 43.67 6.91
C THR A 27 26.60 44.79 7.43
N PRO A 28 26.48 45.19 8.72
CA PRO A 28 27.31 46.25 9.30
C PRO A 28 28.83 46.02 9.21
N GLY A 29 29.29 44.79 8.94
CA GLY A 29 30.69 44.42 8.76
C GLY A 29 31.24 44.50 7.32
N GLY A 30 30.44 44.97 6.35
CA GLY A 30 30.80 45.01 4.92
C GLY A 30 30.21 43.85 4.11
N MET A 31 30.44 43.86 2.79
CA MET A 31 30.04 42.74 1.91
C MET A 31 30.92 41.53 2.19
N ALA A 32 30.34 40.34 2.36
CA ALA A 32 31.10 39.10 2.37
C ALA A 32 31.83 38.96 1.02
N PRO A 33 33.16 38.74 1.00
CA PRO A 33 33.93 38.65 -0.23
C PRO A 33 33.54 37.37 -0.99
N GLY A 34 32.62 37.52 -1.93
CA GLY A 34 32.58 36.86 -3.23
C GLY A 34 32.72 35.33 -3.27
N ARG A 35 31.62 34.61 -3.08
CA ARG A 35 31.32 33.48 -3.96
C ARG A 35 30.19 33.85 -4.91
N VAL A 36 30.58 34.40 -6.06
CA VAL A 36 29.70 34.49 -7.22
C VAL A 36 29.84 33.15 -7.93
N TRP A 37 28.83 32.29 -7.78
CA TRP A 37 28.74 31.08 -8.58
C TRP A 37 28.69 31.49 -10.04
N ARG A 38 29.66 31.04 -10.85
CA ARG A 38 29.73 31.41 -12.28
C ARG A 38 28.53 30.86 -13.05
N ARG A 39 27.83 29.88 -12.47
CA ARG A 39 26.70 29.19 -13.07
C ARG A 39 25.49 29.22 -12.12
N PRO A 40 24.27 29.15 -12.66
CA PRO A 40 23.09 28.94 -11.83
C PRO A 40 23.26 27.64 -11.04
N VAL A 41 23.32 27.74 -9.71
CA VAL A 41 23.21 26.56 -8.85
C VAL A 41 21.81 26.01 -9.06
N ASP A 42 21.71 24.83 -9.67
CA ASP A 42 20.47 24.10 -9.68
C ASP A 42 20.12 23.75 -8.23
N PRO A 43 19.03 24.30 -7.66
CA PRO A 43 18.66 24.07 -6.27
C PRO A 43 18.46 22.57 -5.95
N GLY A 44 18.27 21.72 -6.96
CA GLY A 44 18.15 20.27 -6.80
C GLY A 44 19.48 19.50 -6.67
N LEU A 45 20.64 20.10 -6.95
CA LEU A 45 21.94 19.41 -6.92
C LEU A 45 22.62 19.38 -5.54
N GLY A 46 22.19 20.24 -4.61
CA GLY A 46 22.91 20.50 -3.36
C GLY A 46 24.22 21.27 -3.58
N SER A 47 24.70 21.98 -2.56
CA SER A 47 25.87 22.87 -2.67
C SER A 47 27.16 22.12 -3.01
N TRP A 48 27.39 20.95 -2.40
CA TRP A 48 28.62 20.17 -2.58
C TRP A 48 28.85 19.69 -4.02
N LEU A 49 27.78 19.28 -4.71
CA LEU A 49 27.88 18.77 -6.08
C LEU A 49 28.03 19.93 -7.08
N ALA A 50 27.41 21.08 -6.78
CA ALA A 50 27.62 22.30 -7.54
C ALA A 50 29.08 22.77 -7.45
N ASP A 51 29.69 22.73 -6.26
CA ASP A 51 31.13 23.00 -6.06
C ASP A 51 32.02 22.10 -6.94
N HIS A 52 31.77 20.80 -6.95
CA HIS A 52 32.57 19.84 -7.73
C HIS A 52 32.41 19.99 -9.25
N LEU A 53 31.26 20.48 -9.72
CA LEU A 53 31.02 20.75 -11.14
C LEU A 53 31.58 22.10 -11.60
N ASP A 54 31.85 23.02 -10.68
CA ASP A 54 32.43 24.34 -10.97
C ASP A 54 33.97 24.34 -10.96
N ASP A 55 34.61 23.42 -10.24
CA ASP A 55 36.09 23.25 -10.27
C ASP A 55 36.61 22.62 -11.59
N ALA A 56 35.73 22.03 -12.39
CA ALA A 56 36.08 21.53 -13.72
C ALA A 56 36.26 22.72 -14.70
N ALA A 57 37.48 22.90 -15.24
CA ALA A 57 37.81 23.94 -16.22
C ALA A 57 36.97 23.89 -17.53
N ALA A 58 36.16 22.84 -17.72
CA ALA A 58 35.26 22.65 -18.85
C ALA A 58 33.79 22.73 -18.42
N THR A 59 32.90 23.15 -19.32
CA THR A 59 31.45 23.08 -19.09
C THR A 59 31.02 21.61 -18.98
N PRO A 60 30.38 21.18 -17.88
CA PRO A 60 29.96 19.79 -17.71
C PRO A 60 28.97 19.43 -18.82
N SER A 61 29.12 18.21 -19.36
CA SER A 61 28.21 17.71 -20.38
C SER A 61 26.79 17.58 -19.83
N ALA A 62 25.79 17.59 -20.72
CA ALA A 62 24.40 17.34 -20.33
C ALA A 62 24.24 16.00 -19.59
N GLY A 63 24.98 14.97 -20.00
CA GLY A 63 25.01 13.68 -19.32
C GLY A 63 25.59 13.75 -17.90
N ALA A 64 26.67 14.51 -17.69
CA ALA A 64 27.24 14.72 -16.37
C ALA A 64 26.27 15.43 -15.42
N LEU A 65 25.57 16.47 -15.90
CA LEU A 65 24.54 17.18 -15.14
C LEU A 65 23.33 16.28 -14.83
N ALA A 66 22.90 15.43 -15.76
CA ALA A 66 21.80 14.50 -15.55
C ALA A 66 22.16 13.45 -14.48
N LEU A 67 23.36 12.87 -14.55
CA LEU A 67 23.83 11.88 -13.57
C LEU A 67 24.03 12.50 -12.17
N ALA A 68 24.51 13.74 -12.13
CA ALA A 68 24.60 14.54 -10.91
C ALA A 68 23.22 14.69 -10.24
N ARG A 69 22.20 15.08 -11.00
CA ARG A 69 20.80 15.18 -10.51
C ARG A 69 20.27 13.84 -10.01
N LEU A 70 20.49 12.76 -10.78
CA LEU A 70 20.07 11.42 -10.37
C LEU A 70 20.71 11.01 -9.03
N THR A 71 21.99 11.30 -8.86
CA THR A 71 22.73 10.98 -7.62
C THR A 71 22.20 11.78 -6.43
N ALA A 72 21.96 13.08 -6.60
CA ALA A 72 21.38 13.91 -5.53
C ALA A 72 19.98 13.43 -5.12
N LEU A 73 19.14 13.03 -6.08
CA LEU A 73 17.82 12.45 -5.82
C LEU A 73 17.91 11.09 -5.14
N ALA A 74 18.87 10.24 -5.53
CA ALA A 74 19.08 8.94 -4.90
C ALA A 74 19.50 9.08 -3.43
N ILE A 75 20.35 10.07 -3.10
CA ILE A 75 20.72 10.39 -1.72
C ILE A 75 19.48 10.83 -0.92
N ARG A 76 18.67 11.75 -1.46
CA ARG A 76 17.42 12.18 -0.81
C ARG A 76 16.48 11.00 -0.56
N ALA A 77 16.35 10.10 -1.53
CA ALA A 77 15.47 8.94 -1.44
C ALA A 77 15.95 7.92 -0.40
N ALA A 78 17.28 7.77 -0.28
CA ALA A 78 17.89 6.94 0.75
C ALA A 78 17.66 7.48 2.16
N ASP A 79 17.62 8.81 2.32
CA ASP A 79 17.39 9.48 3.60
C ASP A 79 15.91 9.40 4.06
N GLU A 80 14.94 9.20 3.16
CA GLU A 80 13.51 9.11 3.53
C GLU A 80 13.15 7.78 4.22
N ARG A 81 13.32 6.66 3.50
CA ARG A 81 12.90 5.35 3.97
C ARG A 81 13.72 4.25 3.27
N PRO A 82 14.89 3.88 3.82
CA PRO A 82 15.67 2.80 3.28
C PRO A 82 15.07 1.45 3.69
N VAL A 83 15.07 0.50 2.78
CA VAL A 83 14.69 -0.90 3.01
C VAL A 83 15.88 -1.80 2.71
N PRO A 84 16.16 -2.81 3.53
CA PRO A 84 17.18 -3.78 3.20
C PRO A 84 16.70 -4.66 2.05
N THR A 85 17.65 -5.15 1.27
CA THR A 85 17.43 -6.24 0.34
C THR A 85 18.62 -7.18 0.39
N PRO A 86 18.41 -8.49 0.23
CA PRO A 86 19.52 -9.42 0.03
C PRO A 86 20.28 -9.06 -1.26
N ASP A 87 21.61 -9.22 -1.21
CA ASP A 87 22.49 -9.10 -2.37
C ASP A 87 23.64 -10.10 -2.25
N GLY A 88 23.67 -11.10 -3.14
CA GLY A 88 24.59 -12.25 -3.02
C GLY A 88 24.49 -12.94 -1.66
N GLU A 89 25.62 -12.99 -0.94
CA GLU A 89 25.72 -13.47 0.45
C GLU A 89 25.52 -12.36 1.51
N GLY A 90 25.41 -11.11 1.09
CA GLY A 90 25.22 -9.95 1.96
C GLY A 90 23.80 -9.39 1.94
N TRP A 91 23.72 -8.15 2.43
CA TRP A 91 22.56 -7.29 2.41
C TRP A 91 23.02 -5.92 1.91
N ARG A 92 22.14 -5.23 1.20
CA ARG A 92 22.31 -3.83 0.78
C ARG A 92 21.05 -3.04 1.10
N TRP A 93 21.14 -1.73 1.16
CA TRP A 93 19.98 -0.85 1.27
C TRP A 93 19.46 -0.41 -0.10
N ARG A 94 18.14 -0.30 -0.21
CA ARG A 94 17.44 0.32 -1.33
C ARG A 94 16.56 1.43 -0.80
N ALA A 95 16.40 2.50 -1.58
CA ALA A 95 15.46 3.56 -1.25
C ALA A 95 14.02 3.10 -1.51
N ALA A 96 13.09 3.44 -0.61
CA ALA A 96 11.64 3.33 -0.80
C ALA A 96 10.99 4.72 -0.71
N PRO A 97 11.27 5.63 -1.67
CA PRO A 97 10.82 7.01 -1.63
C PRO A 97 9.30 7.12 -1.73
N GLY A 98 8.76 8.24 -1.24
CA GLY A 98 7.37 8.64 -1.49
C GLY A 98 7.09 8.93 -2.98
N PRO A 99 5.83 9.15 -3.37
CA PRO A 99 5.42 9.18 -4.77
C PRO A 99 6.05 10.33 -5.56
N ALA A 100 6.16 11.52 -4.97
CA ALA A 100 6.77 12.67 -5.63
C ALA A 100 8.25 12.44 -5.95
N LEU A 101 9.02 11.97 -4.96
CA LEU A 101 10.45 11.70 -5.14
C LEU A 101 10.71 10.48 -6.04
N ALA A 102 9.84 9.47 -6.00
CA ALA A 102 9.89 8.35 -6.94
C ALA A 102 9.66 8.83 -8.39
N ALA A 103 8.72 9.74 -8.62
CA ALA A 103 8.49 10.33 -9.94
C ALA A 103 9.66 11.19 -10.41
N GLU A 104 10.26 11.99 -9.51
CA GLU A 104 11.49 12.76 -9.79
C GLU A 104 12.65 11.83 -10.19
N LEU A 105 12.83 10.71 -9.49
CA LEU A 105 13.85 9.71 -9.81
C LEU A 105 13.64 9.09 -11.20
N GLU A 106 12.42 8.67 -11.54
CA GLU A 106 12.13 8.13 -12.87
C GLU A 106 12.33 9.18 -13.97
N ALA A 107 11.97 10.43 -13.73
CA ALA A 107 12.25 11.53 -14.65
C ALA A 107 13.77 11.75 -14.82
N ALA A 108 14.54 11.66 -13.74
CA ALA A 108 15.99 11.80 -13.78
C ALA A 108 16.67 10.63 -14.50
N VAL A 109 16.19 9.39 -14.34
CA VAL A 109 16.66 8.23 -15.12
C VAL A 109 16.42 8.46 -16.61
N ARG A 110 15.19 8.85 -17.01
CA ARG A 110 14.89 9.18 -18.41
C ARG A 110 15.75 10.30 -18.96
N ALA A 111 16.02 11.33 -18.15
CA ALA A 111 16.91 12.43 -18.54
C ALA A 111 18.35 11.97 -18.75
N CYS A 112 18.86 11.03 -17.92
CA CYS A 112 20.19 10.44 -18.12
C CYS A 112 20.27 9.64 -19.42
N VAL A 113 19.25 8.85 -19.74
CA VAL A 113 19.18 8.09 -21.01
C VAL A 113 19.14 9.04 -22.21
N ALA A 114 18.25 10.04 -22.18
CA ALA A 114 18.12 11.02 -23.25
C ALA A 114 19.40 11.86 -23.47
N ALA A 115 20.15 12.12 -22.39
CA ALA A 115 21.41 12.84 -22.44
C ALA A 115 22.62 11.96 -22.83
N GLY A 116 22.42 10.66 -23.04
CA GLY A 116 23.50 9.71 -23.35
C GLY A 116 24.51 9.56 -22.21
N ALA A 117 24.06 9.68 -20.96
CA ALA A 117 24.94 9.62 -19.78
C ALA A 117 25.58 8.23 -19.58
N VAL A 118 24.98 7.19 -20.15
CA VAL A 118 25.45 5.80 -20.07
C VAL A 118 25.47 5.20 -21.47
N LEU A 119 26.60 4.63 -21.87
CA LEU A 119 26.80 3.94 -23.14
C LEU A 119 26.74 2.43 -22.91
N ASP A 120 25.52 1.90 -22.77
CA ASP A 120 25.24 0.49 -22.50
C ASP A 120 23.97 0.07 -23.26
N PRO A 121 23.81 -1.20 -23.68
CA PRO A 121 22.57 -1.68 -24.29
C PRO A 121 21.34 -1.60 -23.38
N GLU A 122 21.51 -1.57 -22.06
CA GLU A 122 20.44 -1.46 -21.06
C GLU A 122 20.69 -0.29 -20.08
N PRO A 123 20.67 0.97 -20.56
CA PRO A 123 21.10 2.11 -19.77
C PRO A 123 20.20 2.35 -18.55
N GLU A 124 18.90 2.09 -18.66
CA GLU A 124 17.96 2.22 -17.54
C GLU A 124 18.26 1.24 -16.40
N SER A 125 18.55 -0.02 -16.74
CA SER A 125 18.91 -1.06 -15.77
C SER A 125 20.18 -0.67 -14.99
N LEU A 126 21.18 -0.12 -15.68
CA LEU A 126 22.40 0.40 -15.04
C LEU A 126 22.12 1.61 -14.14
N LEU A 127 21.34 2.58 -14.61
CA LEU A 127 21.02 3.77 -13.82
C LEU A 127 20.23 3.42 -12.57
N ARG A 128 19.34 2.42 -12.62
CA ARG A 128 18.62 1.92 -11.44
C ARG A 128 19.56 1.19 -10.46
N ARG A 129 20.51 0.39 -10.96
CA ARG A 129 21.57 -0.19 -10.13
C ARG A 129 22.44 0.89 -9.47
N HIS A 130 22.72 1.99 -10.18
CA HIS A 130 23.41 3.16 -9.61
C HIS A 130 22.60 3.80 -8.48
N VAL A 131 21.29 4.01 -8.66
CA VAL A 131 20.40 4.53 -7.59
C VAL A 131 20.45 3.63 -6.35
N ASP A 132 20.34 2.30 -6.53
CA ASP A 132 20.46 1.35 -5.42
C ASP A 132 21.83 1.42 -4.74
N ALA A 133 22.92 1.52 -5.52
CA ALA A 133 24.29 1.61 -4.99
C ALA A 133 24.55 2.92 -4.22
N VAL A 134 24.01 4.05 -4.70
CA VAL A 134 24.07 5.33 -3.99
C VAL A 134 23.29 5.26 -2.69
N ALA A 135 22.10 4.65 -2.71
CA ALA A 135 21.31 4.47 -1.50
C ALA A 135 22.03 3.58 -0.48
N ASP A 136 22.61 2.47 -0.92
CA ASP A 136 23.40 1.57 -0.08
C ASP A 136 24.60 2.27 0.56
N ALA A 137 25.39 2.98 -0.24
CA ALA A 137 26.55 3.73 0.25
C ALA A 137 26.12 4.83 1.23
N ARG A 138 25.05 5.57 0.93
CA ARG A 138 24.53 6.66 1.76
C ARG A 138 24.08 6.17 3.14
N VAL A 139 23.31 5.09 3.18
CA VAL A 139 22.80 4.53 4.44
C VAL A 139 23.93 3.89 5.22
N SER A 140 24.79 3.10 4.56
CA SER A 140 25.92 2.43 5.21
C SER A 140 26.92 3.41 5.82
N ALA A 141 27.16 4.58 5.19
CA ALA A 141 28.01 5.62 5.74
C ALA A 141 27.47 6.25 7.04
N GLY A 142 26.16 6.13 7.31
CA GLY A 142 25.52 6.61 8.53
C GLY A 142 25.35 5.55 9.63
N LEU A 143 25.74 4.30 9.38
CA LEU A 143 25.59 3.21 10.33
C LEU A 143 26.90 2.98 11.11
N ASP A 144 26.87 3.25 12.41
CA ASP A 144 27.91 2.83 13.35
C ASP A 144 27.72 1.35 13.72
N GLY A 145 28.04 0.42 12.81
CA GLY A 145 28.05 -1.02 13.10
C GLY A 145 27.52 -1.92 11.98
N PRO A 146 27.62 -3.26 12.16
CA PRO A 146 27.09 -4.21 11.19
C PRO A 146 25.57 -4.08 11.07
N LEU A 147 25.06 -4.30 9.86
CA LEU A 147 23.62 -4.30 9.59
C LEU A 147 22.90 -5.20 10.60
N PRO A 148 21.72 -4.79 11.11
CA PRO A 148 20.93 -5.65 11.97
C PRO A 148 20.69 -6.97 11.23
N LEU A 149 21.03 -8.08 11.89
CA LEU A 149 20.79 -9.42 11.36
C LEU A 149 19.28 -9.59 11.16
N TRP A 150 18.82 -9.43 9.91
CA TRP A 150 17.42 -9.67 9.59
C TRP A 150 17.10 -11.14 9.87
N PRO A 151 15.97 -11.45 10.52
CA PRO A 151 15.57 -12.82 10.77
C PRO A 151 15.30 -13.53 9.44
N THR A 152 16.32 -14.19 8.92
CA THR A 152 16.27 -15.06 7.73
C THR A 152 15.30 -16.25 7.93
N GLY A 153 14.88 -16.50 9.18
CA GLY A 153 14.17 -17.70 9.59
C GLY A 153 12.77 -17.90 9.00
N ARG A 154 12.01 -16.84 8.65
CA ARG A 154 10.61 -17.01 8.19
C ARG A 154 10.43 -16.92 6.67
N PHE A 155 11.23 -16.14 5.95
CA PHE A 155 10.99 -15.83 4.52
C PHE A 155 12.15 -16.18 3.56
N GLY A 156 13.33 -16.54 4.09
CA GLY A 156 14.54 -16.71 3.28
C GLY A 156 14.93 -15.42 2.52
N ARG A 157 16.02 -15.48 1.75
CA ARG A 157 16.49 -14.31 0.95
C ARG A 157 15.49 -13.93 -0.14
N ALA A 158 14.95 -14.91 -0.86
CA ALA A 158 13.98 -14.62 -1.93
C ALA A 158 12.71 -13.94 -1.41
N GLY A 159 12.21 -14.32 -0.23
CA GLY A 159 11.07 -13.64 0.38
C GLY A 159 11.40 -12.23 0.86
N ALA A 160 12.61 -12.02 1.41
CA ALA A 160 13.05 -10.68 1.81
C ALA A 160 13.21 -9.71 0.62
N ALA A 161 13.77 -10.16 -0.51
CA ALA A 161 13.85 -9.35 -1.72
C ALA A 161 12.45 -8.95 -2.23
N GLN A 162 11.50 -9.87 -2.21
CA GLN A 162 10.13 -9.59 -2.62
C GLN A 162 9.39 -8.66 -1.67
N TRP A 163 9.60 -8.81 -0.37
CA TRP A 163 9.10 -7.86 0.63
C TRP A 163 9.66 -6.46 0.38
N ALA A 164 10.95 -6.33 0.06
CA ALA A 164 11.55 -5.05 -0.27
C ALA A 164 10.91 -4.42 -1.51
N ASP A 165 10.73 -5.21 -2.58
CA ASP A 165 10.00 -4.76 -3.79
C ASP A 165 8.58 -4.31 -3.47
N HIS A 166 7.90 -5.02 -2.56
CA HIS A 166 6.55 -4.67 -2.11
C HIS A 166 6.52 -3.32 -1.41
N VAL A 167 7.43 -3.11 -0.46
CA VAL A 167 7.50 -1.86 0.31
C VAL A 167 7.86 -0.69 -0.58
N VAL A 168 8.84 -0.85 -1.48
CA VAL A 168 9.23 0.18 -2.45
C VAL A 168 8.05 0.54 -3.35
N ALA A 169 7.35 -0.45 -3.89
CA ALA A 169 6.21 -0.21 -4.77
C ALA A 169 5.05 0.50 -4.04
N ARG A 170 4.75 0.09 -2.80
CA ARG A 170 3.74 0.73 -1.95
C ARG A 170 4.09 2.18 -1.62
N ALA A 171 5.33 2.45 -1.22
CA ALA A 171 5.78 3.81 -0.90
C ALA A 171 5.70 4.73 -2.12
N ALA A 172 6.17 4.24 -3.27
CA ALA A 172 6.22 5.01 -4.50
C ALA A 172 4.84 5.26 -5.14
N ALA A 173 3.85 4.40 -4.85
CA ALA A 173 2.46 4.62 -5.23
C ALA A 173 1.61 5.25 -4.11
N ASN A 174 2.19 5.47 -2.92
CA ASN A 174 1.50 5.88 -1.70
C ASN A 174 0.24 5.04 -1.41
N ALA A 175 0.30 3.75 -1.71
CA ALA A 175 -0.86 2.87 -1.66
C ALA A 175 -0.52 1.51 -1.07
N ARG A 176 -1.50 0.88 -0.43
CA ARG A 176 -1.50 -0.54 -0.05
C ARG A 176 -2.84 -1.17 -0.36
N THR A 177 -2.85 -2.49 -0.48
CA THR A 177 -4.08 -3.26 -0.69
C THR A 177 -4.68 -3.75 0.61
N VAL A 178 -5.99 -3.56 0.75
CA VAL A 178 -6.83 -4.14 1.79
C VAL A 178 -7.91 -4.96 1.13
N VAL A 179 -8.12 -6.20 1.57
CA VAL A 179 -9.20 -7.06 1.06
C VAL A 179 -10.37 -6.98 2.05
N VAL A 180 -11.51 -6.49 1.58
CA VAL A 180 -12.72 -6.35 2.40
C VAL A 180 -13.72 -7.44 2.02
N LEU A 181 -14.11 -8.25 3.00
CA LEU A 181 -15.25 -9.14 2.91
C LEU A 181 -16.48 -8.38 3.45
N SER A 182 -17.50 -8.22 2.63
CA SER A 182 -18.76 -7.59 3.03
C SER A 182 -19.89 -8.61 3.00
N PRO A 183 -20.81 -8.57 3.97
CA PRO A 183 -21.96 -9.46 4.00
C PRO A 183 -22.97 -9.09 2.91
N PRO A 184 -23.89 -10.01 2.56
CA PRO A 184 -25.08 -9.66 1.78
C PRO A 184 -25.92 -8.63 2.54
N ASP A 185 -26.33 -7.58 1.83
CA ASP A 185 -27.15 -6.49 2.37
C ASP A 185 -28.63 -6.81 2.15
N GLY A 186 -29.39 -6.98 3.24
CA GLY A 186 -30.82 -7.30 3.19
C GLY A 186 -31.71 -6.25 2.52
N ASP A 187 -31.17 -5.06 2.23
CA ASP A 187 -31.86 -3.93 1.59
C ASP A 187 -31.54 -3.78 0.08
N GLY A 188 -30.86 -4.76 -0.55
CA GLY A 188 -30.90 -4.97 -2.00
C GLY A 188 -29.73 -4.44 -2.84
N ALA A 189 -28.54 -4.21 -2.27
CA ALA A 189 -27.34 -3.83 -3.03
C ALA A 189 -26.47 -5.02 -3.46
N ALA A 190 -26.48 -6.11 -2.70
CA ALA A 190 -25.77 -7.35 -3.02
C ALA A 190 -26.56 -8.55 -2.47
N ASP A 191 -26.92 -9.49 -3.34
CA ASP A 191 -27.66 -10.70 -2.98
C ASP A 191 -26.76 -11.76 -2.30
N GLY A 192 -25.44 -11.54 -2.26
CA GLY A 192 -24.45 -12.47 -1.73
C GLY A 192 -23.27 -11.78 -1.03
N TRP A 193 -22.36 -12.57 -0.47
CA TRP A 193 -21.10 -12.04 0.06
C TRP A 193 -20.29 -11.39 -1.04
N THR A 194 -19.56 -10.33 -0.71
CA THR A 194 -18.70 -9.67 -1.68
C THR A 194 -17.29 -9.52 -1.17
N LEU A 195 -16.33 -9.64 -2.08
CA LEU A 195 -14.93 -9.46 -1.79
C LEU A 195 -14.36 -8.30 -2.61
N THR A 196 -13.96 -7.22 -1.93
CA THR A 196 -13.50 -6.01 -2.61
C THR A 196 -12.05 -5.70 -2.23
N PRO A 197 -11.10 -5.78 -3.19
CA PRO A 197 -9.77 -5.25 -3.00
C PRO A 197 -9.82 -3.71 -3.08
N LEU A 198 -9.41 -3.05 -2.01
CA LEU A 198 -9.32 -1.60 -1.91
C LEU A 198 -7.86 -1.14 -1.98
N ALA A 199 -7.63 -0.07 -2.73
CA ALA A 199 -6.43 0.76 -2.62
C ALA A 199 -6.62 1.72 -1.44
N VAL A 200 -5.71 1.67 -0.48
CA VAL A 200 -5.72 2.55 0.71
C VAL A 200 -4.46 3.37 0.74
N ARG A 201 -4.60 4.69 0.90
CA ARG A 201 -3.45 5.60 1.00
C ARG A 201 -2.61 5.31 2.24
N LEU A 202 -1.29 5.45 2.13
CA LEU A 202 -0.38 5.19 3.25
C LEU A 202 -0.29 6.38 4.22
N ASP A 203 -0.26 7.60 3.67
CA ASP A 203 -0.20 8.85 4.44
C ASP A 203 -1.55 9.27 5.03
N GLU A 204 -2.64 8.92 4.35
CA GLU A 204 -4.02 9.24 4.74
C GLU A 204 -4.94 8.00 4.61
N PRO A 205 -4.93 7.08 5.59
CA PRO A 205 -5.64 5.79 5.50
C PRO A 205 -7.18 5.85 5.44
N THR A 206 -7.77 7.05 5.50
CA THR A 206 -9.20 7.29 5.28
C THR A 206 -9.56 7.30 3.80
N THR A 207 -8.59 7.58 2.91
CA THR A 207 -8.80 7.46 1.47
C THR A 207 -8.70 5.99 1.09
N ARG A 208 -9.86 5.40 0.76
CA ARG A 208 -10.01 3.99 0.39
C ARG A 208 -10.90 3.91 -0.84
N LEU A 209 -10.39 3.34 -1.91
CA LEU A 209 -11.11 3.24 -3.18
C LEU A 209 -10.99 1.82 -3.73
N PRO A 210 -12.03 1.28 -4.38
CA PRO A 210 -11.91 0.00 -5.08
C PRO A 210 -10.74 0.02 -6.07
N TRP A 211 -9.94 -1.05 -6.10
CA TRP A 211 -8.76 -1.18 -6.95
C TRP A 211 -9.01 -0.84 -8.42
N VAL A 212 -10.19 -1.21 -8.90
CA VAL A 212 -10.64 -1.10 -10.28
C VAL A 212 -11.03 0.34 -10.67
N SER A 213 -11.42 1.18 -9.71
CA SER A 213 -11.83 2.57 -9.94
C SER A 213 -10.89 3.61 -9.33
N ALA A 214 -9.91 3.18 -8.52
CA ALA A 214 -8.94 4.06 -7.89
C ALA A 214 -8.10 4.85 -8.92
N ASP A 215 -8.18 6.18 -8.85
CA ASP A 215 -7.38 7.09 -9.67
C ASP A 215 -6.01 7.33 -9.02
N PRO A 216 -4.88 7.02 -9.70
CA PRO A 216 -3.53 7.30 -9.21
C PRO A 216 -3.32 8.74 -8.71
N ALA A 217 -4.01 9.72 -9.31
CA ALA A 217 -3.89 11.13 -8.92
C ALA A 217 -4.34 11.37 -7.48
N LEU A 218 -5.35 10.64 -7.00
CA LEU A 218 -5.85 10.75 -5.62
C LEU A 218 -4.83 10.22 -4.59
N PHE A 219 -3.86 9.42 -5.03
CA PHE A 219 -2.75 8.90 -4.24
C PHE A 219 -1.48 9.73 -4.45
N GLY A 220 -1.50 10.74 -5.33
CA GLY A 220 -0.33 11.53 -5.71
C GLY A 220 0.70 10.74 -6.52
N ALA A 221 0.32 9.59 -7.07
CA ALA A 221 1.22 8.66 -7.75
C ALA A 221 1.27 8.92 -9.26
N ASP A 222 2.46 8.80 -9.84
CA ASP A 222 2.62 8.72 -11.29
C ASP A 222 1.93 7.46 -11.85
N PRO A 223 1.25 7.51 -13.00
CA PRO A 223 0.54 6.34 -13.56
C PRO A 223 1.42 5.11 -13.78
N ALA A 224 2.69 5.28 -14.16
CA ALA A 224 3.60 4.14 -14.34
C ALA A 224 4.03 3.55 -13.00
N LEU A 225 4.19 4.38 -11.96
CA LEU A 225 4.42 3.92 -10.59
C LEU A 225 3.22 3.15 -10.04
N TRP A 226 2.01 3.65 -10.29
CA TRP A 226 0.77 2.98 -9.93
C TRP A 226 0.64 1.60 -10.57
N GLU A 227 0.94 1.48 -11.87
CA GLU A 227 0.87 0.18 -12.54
C GLU A 227 1.88 -0.82 -11.97
N ARG A 228 3.09 -0.35 -11.64
CA ARG A 228 4.11 -1.19 -11.00
C ARG A 228 3.67 -1.66 -9.61
N TRP A 229 3.01 -0.79 -8.84
CA TRP A 229 2.41 -1.16 -7.58
C TRP A 229 1.31 -2.20 -7.76
N ALA A 230 0.34 -1.96 -8.64
CA ALA A 230 -0.76 -2.88 -8.89
C ALA A 230 -0.26 -4.26 -9.36
N THR A 231 0.72 -4.29 -10.27
CA THR A 231 1.36 -5.53 -10.74
C THR A 231 2.07 -6.26 -9.59
N THR A 232 2.72 -5.53 -8.68
CA THR A 232 3.44 -6.09 -7.54
C THR A 232 2.48 -6.65 -6.50
N GLU A 233 1.44 -5.90 -6.13
CA GLU A 233 0.40 -6.35 -5.22
C GLU A 233 -0.33 -7.57 -5.78
N LEU A 234 -0.70 -7.59 -7.07
CA LEU A 234 -1.42 -8.71 -7.67
C LEU A 234 -0.58 -9.99 -7.66
N ARG A 235 0.72 -9.87 -7.96
CA ARG A 235 1.67 -10.98 -7.88
C ARG A 235 1.80 -11.53 -6.46
N LEU A 236 1.89 -10.66 -5.46
CA LEU A 236 1.99 -11.07 -4.05
C LEU A 236 0.69 -11.62 -3.52
N LEU A 237 -0.44 -11.04 -3.92
CA LEU A 237 -1.78 -11.53 -3.62
C LEU A 237 -1.94 -12.95 -4.15
N ARG A 238 -1.66 -13.21 -5.44
CA ARG A 238 -1.72 -14.57 -6.03
C ARG A 238 -0.83 -15.55 -5.26
N ARG A 239 0.38 -15.14 -4.90
CA ARG A 239 1.31 -15.99 -4.13
C ARG A 239 0.77 -16.33 -2.74
N ALA A 240 0.27 -15.33 -2.03
CA ALA A 240 -0.27 -15.48 -0.68
C ALA A 240 -1.56 -16.32 -0.67
N TRP A 241 -2.41 -16.09 -1.68
CA TRP A 241 -3.65 -16.84 -1.88
C TRP A 241 -3.40 -18.32 -2.12
N SER A 242 -2.29 -18.65 -2.82
CA SER A 242 -1.82 -20.01 -3.08
C SER A 242 -2.89 -20.89 -3.76
N THR A 243 -2.92 -22.21 -3.52
CA THR A 243 -3.92 -23.13 -4.07
C THR A 243 -5.22 -23.20 -3.25
N ALA A 244 -5.40 -22.32 -2.25
CA ALA A 244 -6.64 -22.26 -1.49
C ALA A 244 -7.68 -21.46 -2.29
N LEU A 245 -8.83 -22.06 -2.60
CA LEU A 245 -9.89 -21.45 -3.41
C LEU A 245 -9.40 -20.89 -4.76
N PRO A 246 -8.81 -21.73 -5.63
CA PRO A 246 -8.23 -21.27 -6.89
C PRO A 246 -9.26 -20.61 -7.82
N HIS A 247 -10.50 -21.09 -7.82
CA HIS A 247 -11.60 -20.51 -8.60
C HIS A 247 -11.95 -19.09 -8.16
N VAL A 248 -11.92 -18.81 -6.85
CA VAL A 248 -12.14 -17.46 -6.30
C VAL A 248 -11.01 -16.52 -6.73
N LEU A 249 -9.75 -16.97 -6.63
CA LEU A 249 -8.61 -16.17 -7.06
C LEU A 249 -8.67 -15.85 -8.56
N ASP A 250 -8.92 -16.86 -9.39
CA ASP A 250 -9.00 -16.69 -10.85
C ASP A 250 -10.14 -15.74 -11.23
N GLY A 251 -11.30 -15.89 -10.58
CA GLY A 251 -12.43 -14.98 -10.71
C GLY A 251 -12.08 -13.54 -10.32
N LEU A 252 -11.47 -13.34 -9.15
CA LEU A 252 -11.10 -12.02 -8.65
C LEU A 252 -10.05 -11.34 -9.55
N VAL A 253 -9.04 -12.10 -9.97
CA VAL A 253 -7.99 -11.63 -10.87
C VAL A 253 -8.57 -11.24 -12.23
N SER A 254 -9.47 -12.06 -12.77
CA SER A 254 -10.16 -11.79 -14.03
C SER A 254 -11.00 -10.51 -13.91
N TRP A 255 -11.78 -10.39 -12.83
CA TRP A 255 -12.57 -9.21 -12.51
C TRP A 255 -11.70 -7.94 -12.43
N ILE A 256 -10.58 -7.97 -11.70
CA ILE A 256 -9.63 -6.84 -11.63
C ILE A 256 -9.13 -6.48 -13.03
N ALA A 257 -8.73 -7.48 -13.83
CA ALA A 257 -8.16 -7.25 -15.16
C ALA A 257 -9.20 -6.59 -16.10
N THR A 258 -10.42 -7.10 -16.13
CA THR A 258 -11.53 -6.59 -16.95
C THR A 258 -11.83 -5.12 -16.64
N TYR A 259 -12.04 -4.78 -15.37
CA TYR A 259 -12.44 -3.41 -15.02
C TYR A 259 -11.27 -2.42 -15.05
N ARG A 260 -10.02 -2.87 -14.89
CA ARG A 260 -8.83 -2.01 -15.08
C ARG A 260 -8.52 -1.73 -16.55
N SER A 261 -8.75 -2.67 -17.47
CA SER A 261 -8.54 -2.41 -18.91
C SER A 261 -9.54 -1.38 -19.44
N ASP A 262 -10.74 -1.34 -18.87
CA ASP A 262 -11.79 -0.38 -19.21
C ASP A 262 -11.72 0.92 -18.39
N ALA A 263 -10.62 1.20 -17.70
CA ALA A 263 -10.50 2.33 -16.76
C ALA A 263 -10.87 3.70 -17.36
N THR A 264 -10.76 3.89 -18.68
CA THR A 264 -11.23 5.13 -19.35
C THR A 264 -12.76 5.22 -19.40
N GLN A 265 -13.49 4.10 -19.51
CA GLN A 265 -14.96 4.01 -19.44
C GLN A 265 -15.47 3.89 -17.99
N ALA A 266 -14.80 3.11 -17.14
CA ALA A 266 -15.20 2.90 -15.74
C ALA A 266 -15.17 4.20 -14.92
N ARG A 267 -14.22 5.11 -15.20
CA ARG A 267 -14.11 6.42 -14.53
C ARG A 267 -15.25 7.39 -14.83
N LEU A 268 -16.02 7.16 -15.90
CA LEU A 268 -17.02 8.12 -16.37
C LEU A 268 -18.46 7.75 -16.00
N GLN A 269 -18.79 6.50 -15.65
CA GLN A 269 -20.21 6.16 -15.48
C GLN A 269 -20.61 4.88 -14.72
N PHE A 270 -19.70 4.11 -14.11
CA PHE A 270 -20.12 2.87 -13.44
C PHE A 270 -19.29 2.55 -12.21
N ASP A 271 -19.95 2.39 -11.06
CA ASP A 271 -19.34 1.70 -9.92
C ASP A 271 -19.27 0.22 -10.33
N PRO A 272 -18.07 -0.37 -10.48
CA PRO A 272 -17.96 -1.74 -10.96
C PRO A 272 -18.70 -2.68 -10.00
N PRO A 273 -19.47 -3.66 -10.52
CA PRO A 273 -20.20 -4.58 -9.66
C PRO A 273 -19.21 -5.30 -8.75
N PRO A 274 -19.55 -5.51 -7.47
CA PRO A 274 -18.65 -6.17 -6.54
C PRO A 274 -18.38 -7.60 -7.00
N PHE A 275 -17.19 -8.12 -6.67
CA PHE A 275 -16.91 -9.53 -6.89
C PHE A 275 -17.65 -10.36 -5.84
N GLU A 276 -18.60 -11.17 -6.28
CA GLU A 276 -19.40 -12.04 -5.42
C GLU A 276 -18.58 -13.26 -4.97
N LEU A 277 -18.69 -13.58 -3.68
CA LEU A 277 -18.13 -14.75 -3.05
C LEU A 277 -19.28 -15.68 -2.65
N ALA A 278 -19.19 -16.95 -3.03
CA ALA A 278 -20.19 -17.94 -2.64
C ALA A 278 -20.18 -18.19 -1.13
N ASP A 279 -21.34 -18.47 -0.54
CA ASP A 279 -21.50 -18.74 0.90
C ASP A 279 -20.55 -19.85 1.39
N GLU A 280 -20.39 -20.91 0.60
CA GLU A 280 -19.50 -22.03 0.93
C GLU A 280 -18.01 -21.66 0.97
N ASP A 281 -17.61 -20.58 0.30
CA ASP A 281 -16.21 -20.15 0.20
C ASP A 281 -15.82 -19.15 1.31
N VAL A 282 -16.80 -18.57 2.04
CA VAL A 282 -16.56 -17.56 3.08
C VAL A 282 -15.71 -18.09 4.22
N LEU A 283 -16.03 -19.26 4.77
CA LEU A 283 -15.27 -19.84 5.88
C LEU A 283 -13.87 -20.32 5.45
N PRO A 284 -13.70 -21.06 4.34
CA PRO A 284 -12.38 -21.37 3.80
C PRO A 284 -11.53 -20.11 3.52
N PHE A 285 -12.16 -19.03 3.06
CA PHE A 285 -11.49 -17.74 2.89
C PHE A 285 -10.99 -17.20 4.24
N LEU A 286 -11.85 -17.08 5.25
CA LEU A 286 -11.47 -16.54 6.56
C LEU A 286 -10.44 -17.40 7.30
N ASP A 287 -10.58 -18.72 7.26
CA ASP A 287 -9.74 -19.64 8.03
C ASP A 287 -8.38 -19.91 7.39
N THR A 288 -8.26 -19.75 6.08
CA THR A 288 -7.02 -20.07 5.35
C THR A 288 -6.47 -18.88 4.59
N VAL A 289 -7.26 -18.30 3.68
CA VAL A 289 -6.78 -17.26 2.77
C VAL A 289 -6.48 -15.97 3.53
N ALA A 290 -7.36 -15.53 4.42
CA ALA A 290 -7.21 -14.29 5.16
C ALA A 290 -5.93 -14.28 6.02
N LEU A 291 -5.63 -15.38 6.71
CA LEU A 291 -4.39 -15.53 7.50
C LEU A 291 -3.15 -15.46 6.61
N ARG A 292 -3.17 -16.12 5.44
CA ARG A 292 -2.04 -16.08 4.50
C ARG A 292 -1.84 -14.70 3.89
N LEU A 293 -2.93 -13.98 3.60
CA LEU A 293 -2.89 -12.59 3.14
C LEU A 293 -2.28 -11.68 4.22
N GLN A 294 -2.68 -11.83 5.48
CA GLN A 294 -2.11 -11.09 6.61
C GLN A 294 -0.62 -11.39 6.80
N ASP A 295 -0.21 -12.67 6.74
CA ASP A 295 1.20 -13.06 6.80
C ASP A 295 2.03 -12.49 5.63
N ALA A 296 1.39 -12.23 4.48
CA ALA A 296 1.99 -11.58 3.32
C ALA A 296 1.91 -10.04 3.35
N GLY A 297 1.39 -9.46 4.44
CA GLY A 297 1.32 -8.01 4.63
C GLY A 297 0.13 -7.32 3.96
N PHE A 298 -0.95 -8.05 3.66
CA PHE A 298 -2.25 -7.48 3.27
C PHE A 298 -3.16 -7.37 4.49
N ASP A 299 -3.88 -6.28 4.61
CA ASP A 299 -4.94 -6.22 5.62
C ASP A 299 -6.19 -6.93 5.07
N VAL A 300 -6.86 -7.69 5.92
CA VAL A 300 -8.15 -8.30 5.63
C VAL A 300 -9.17 -7.77 6.62
N VAL A 301 -10.25 -7.19 6.10
CA VAL A 301 -11.35 -6.66 6.89
C VAL A 301 -12.56 -7.55 6.67
N ALA A 302 -13.17 -8.03 7.75
CA ALA A 302 -14.38 -8.83 7.72
C ALA A 302 -15.34 -8.34 8.83
N PRO A 303 -16.64 -8.65 8.76
CA PRO A 303 -17.59 -8.32 9.80
C PRO A 303 -17.16 -8.90 11.15
N GLY A 304 -17.23 -8.09 12.21
CA GLY A 304 -16.68 -8.45 13.52
C GLY A 304 -17.23 -9.75 14.10
N GLY A 305 -18.49 -10.09 13.80
CA GLY A 305 -19.14 -11.33 14.25
C GLY A 305 -18.62 -12.61 13.58
N LEU A 306 -17.84 -12.51 12.50
CA LEU A 306 -17.27 -13.68 11.80
C LEU A 306 -15.88 -14.06 12.30
N LEU A 307 -15.15 -13.09 12.86
CA LEU A 307 -13.77 -13.28 13.30
C LEU A 307 -13.67 -14.17 14.55
N ARG A 308 -14.79 -14.43 15.24
CA ARG A 308 -14.88 -15.30 16.41
C ARG A 308 -16.17 -16.10 16.35
N ALA A 309 -16.13 -17.34 16.81
CA ALA A 309 -17.35 -18.12 17.00
C ALA A 309 -18.20 -17.49 18.12
N ALA A 310 -19.42 -17.11 17.79
CA ALA A 310 -20.43 -16.62 18.71
C ALA A 310 -20.90 -17.75 19.63
N ALA A 311 -21.09 -17.44 20.91
CA ALA A 311 -21.63 -18.40 21.86
C ALA A 311 -23.13 -18.61 21.60
N VAL A 312 -23.51 -19.84 21.28
CA VAL A 312 -24.92 -20.22 21.15
C VAL A 312 -25.43 -20.72 22.49
N ARG A 313 -26.46 -20.07 23.04
CA ARG A 313 -27.11 -20.47 24.30
C ARG A 313 -28.55 -20.86 24.05
N ARG A 314 -28.95 -22.01 24.57
CA ARG A 314 -30.32 -22.51 24.50
C ARG A 314 -30.94 -22.35 25.87
N ARG A 315 -32.01 -21.57 25.96
CA ARG A 315 -32.70 -21.30 27.22
C ARG A 315 -34.13 -21.80 27.12
N LEU A 316 -34.55 -22.55 28.14
CA LEU A 316 -35.97 -22.81 28.35
C LEU A 316 -36.50 -21.70 29.26
N ALA A 317 -37.37 -20.84 28.73
CA ALA A 317 -38.06 -19.81 29.48
C ALA A 317 -39.48 -20.30 29.84
N ARG A 318 -39.93 -19.99 31.05
CA ARG A 318 -41.32 -20.23 31.45
C ARG A 318 -42.19 -19.24 30.71
N ARG A 319 -43.23 -19.76 30.03
CA ARG A 319 -44.17 -18.99 29.22
C ARG A 319 -44.69 -17.76 29.97
N SER A 320 -44.26 -16.58 29.52
CA SER A 320 -44.99 -15.34 29.73
C SER A 320 -45.95 -15.22 28.55
N ASP A 321 -47.25 -15.22 28.79
CA ASP A 321 -48.25 -15.15 27.74
C ASP A 321 -47.99 -13.95 26.81
N GLY A 322 -47.40 -14.18 25.62
CA GLY A 322 -47.32 -13.17 24.57
C GLY A 322 -46.04 -13.01 23.73
N GLY A 323 -45.10 -13.96 23.64
CA GLY A 323 -43.86 -13.78 22.84
C GLY A 323 -43.69 -14.73 21.66
N ALA A 324 -43.78 -14.22 20.43
CA ALA A 324 -43.50 -14.98 19.19
C ALA A 324 -42.01 -15.38 19.09
N GLY A 325 -41.73 -16.65 18.77
CA GLY A 325 -40.36 -17.14 18.49
C GLY A 325 -39.86 -18.26 19.40
N THR A 326 -40.60 -19.35 19.55
CA THR A 326 -40.29 -20.42 20.51
C THR A 326 -40.57 -21.81 19.93
N LEU A 327 -39.66 -22.77 20.17
CA LEU A 327 -39.96 -24.20 19.96
C LEU A 327 -40.77 -24.69 21.15
N ARG A 328 -41.93 -25.30 20.87
CA ARG A 328 -42.88 -25.76 21.89
C ARG A 328 -42.46 -27.12 22.43
N VAL A 329 -42.20 -27.20 23.74
CA VAL A 329 -42.16 -28.49 24.43
C VAL A 329 -43.55 -28.78 24.96
N THR A 330 -44.31 -29.58 24.21
CA THR A 330 -45.69 -29.97 24.54
C THR A 330 -45.74 -30.61 25.93
N GLY A 331 -46.56 -30.05 26.82
CA GLY A 331 -46.81 -30.57 28.17
C GLY A 331 -46.15 -29.81 29.33
N LEU A 332 -45.20 -28.90 29.08
CA LEU A 332 -44.45 -28.22 30.16
C LEU A 332 -44.60 -26.69 30.22
N ASN A 333 -45.34 -26.05 29.31
CA ASN A 333 -45.47 -24.58 29.22
C ASN A 333 -44.10 -23.86 29.21
N LEU A 334 -43.12 -24.46 28.52
CA LEU A 334 -41.79 -23.89 28.33
C LEU A 334 -41.62 -23.49 26.87
N ASP A 335 -41.01 -22.33 26.70
CA ASP A 335 -40.60 -21.78 25.43
C ASP A 335 -39.09 -21.95 25.31
N ALA A 336 -38.64 -22.66 24.27
CA ALA A 336 -37.22 -22.73 23.97
C ALA A 336 -36.81 -21.50 23.14
N GLU A 337 -35.88 -20.73 23.70
CA GLU A 337 -35.24 -19.58 23.07
C GLU A 337 -33.80 -19.96 22.72
N VAL A 338 -33.38 -19.58 21.51
CA VAL A 338 -31.98 -19.67 21.09
C VAL A 338 -31.41 -18.26 21.06
N LEU A 339 -30.30 -18.07 21.78
CA LEU A 339 -29.55 -16.83 21.80
C LEU A 339 -28.21 -17.03 21.11
N VAL A 340 -27.84 -16.11 20.22
CA VAL A 340 -26.53 -16.04 19.57
C VAL A 340 -25.84 -14.78 20.07
N ASP A 341 -24.71 -14.95 20.76
CA ASP A 341 -23.97 -13.87 21.44
C ASP A 341 -24.84 -13.01 22.38
N GLY A 342 -25.86 -13.64 22.99
CA GLY A 342 -26.81 -12.98 23.89
C GLY A 342 -28.00 -12.31 23.20
N GLU A 343 -28.06 -12.30 21.86
CA GLU A 343 -29.21 -11.82 21.11
C GLU A 343 -30.20 -12.97 20.81
N ARG A 344 -31.48 -12.77 21.12
CA ARG A 344 -32.53 -13.77 20.87
C ARG A 344 -32.90 -13.80 19.38
N LEU A 345 -32.86 -14.99 18.78
CA LEU A 345 -33.32 -15.22 17.41
C LEU A 345 -34.84 -15.05 17.31
N THR A 346 -35.28 -14.40 16.24
CA THR A 346 -36.68 -14.41 15.79
C THR A 346 -37.04 -15.79 15.23
N PRO A 347 -38.34 -16.16 15.14
CA PRO A 347 -38.73 -17.44 14.56
C PRO A 347 -38.31 -17.59 13.09
N GLU A 348 -38.28 -16.51 12.33
CA GLU A 348 -37.83 -16.49 10.93
C GLU A 348 -36.33 -16.75 10.82
N GLU A 349 -35.50 -16.06 11.62
CA GLU A 349 -34.06 -16.30 11.68
C GLU A 349 -33.74 -17.72 12.14
N PHE A 350 -34.49 -18.25 13.12
CA PHE A 350 -34.31 -19.63 13.57
C PHE A 350 -34.67 -20.65 12.49
N ALA A 351 -35.77 -20.42 11.76
CA ALA A 351 -36.17 -21.29 10.65
C ALA A 351 -35.17 -21.24 9.50
N ALA A 352 -34.66 -20.04 9.17
CA ALA A 352 -33.62 -19.84 8.17
C ALA A 352 -32.32 -20.56 8.55
N LEU A 353 -31.89 -20.45 9.82
CA LEU A 353 -30.74 -21.16 10.36
C LEU A 353 -30.89 -22.69 10.25
N ALA A 354 -32.03 -23.21 10.70
CA ALA A 354 -32.31 -24.64 10.66
C ALA A 354 -32.35 -25.19 9.23
N ALA A 355 -32.79 -24.38 8.26
CA ALA A 355 -32.82 -24.73 6.84
C ALA A 355 -31.43 -24.68 6.19
N ALA A 356 -30.64 -23.64 6.49
CA ALA A 356 -29.33 -23.40 5.87
C ALA A 356 -28.26 -24.41 6.30
N LYS A 357 -28.36 -24.98 7.51
CA LYS A 357 -27.33 -25.87 8.10
C LYS A 357 -25.92 -25.31 7.99
N SER A 358 -25.81 -23.98 8.02
CA SER A 358 -24.57 -23.23 7.84
C SER A 358 -24.02 -22.81 9.20
N GLU A 359 -22.69 -22.69 9.28
CA GLU A 359 -21.99 -22.05 10.39
C GLU A 359 -22.14 -20.51 10.37
N LEU A 360 -22.71 -19.93 9.31
CA LEU A 360 -22.96 -18.49 9.18
C LEU A 360 -24.43 -18.17 9.46
N VAL A 361 -24.68 -17.20 10.34
CA VAL A 361 -26.02 -16.82 10.78
C VAL A 361 -26.17 -15.31 10.78
N SER A 362 -27.24 -14.80 10.16
CA SER A 362 -27.63 -13.40 10.31
C SER A 362 -28.61 -13.25 11.49
N VAL A 363 -28.29 -12.36 12.43
CA VAL A 363 -29.14 -12.00 13.56
C VAL A 363 -29.28 -10.49 13.57
N ARG A 364 -30.50 -10.00 13.35
CA ARG A 364 -30.83 -8.58 13.26
C ARG A 364 -29.95 -7.82 12.25
N GLY A 365 -29.66 -8.45 11.11
CA GLY A 365 -28.82 -7.89 10.06
C GLY A 365 -27.31 -7.93 10.35
N ARG A 366 -26.88 -8.57 11.45
CA ARG A 366 -25.46 -8.80 11.77
C ARG A 366 -25.10 -10.25 11.54
N TRP A 367 -23.98 -10.48 10.86
CA TRP A 367 -23.51 -11.83 10.57
C TRP A 367 -22.57 -12.35 11.65
N PHE A 368 -22.86 -13.57 12.11
CA PHE A 368 -22.12 -14.30 13.13
C PHE A 368 -21.66 -15.65 12.60
N ARG A 369 -20.47 -16.07 13.03
CA ARG A 369 -20.03 -17.46 12.90
C ARG A 369 -20.45 -18.23 14.15
N ILE A 370 -21.12 -19.36 14.02
CA ILE A 370 -21.40 -20.30 15.13
C ILE A 370 -20.48 -21.52 15.02
N SER A 371 -20.31 -22.27 16.12
CA SER A 371 -19.45 -23.45 16.09
C SER A 371 -20.10 -24.60 15.31
N ALA A 372 -19.29 -25.42 14.62
CA ALA A 372 -19.78 -26.62 13.93
C ALA A 372 -20.59 -27.56 14.86
N ALA A 373 -20.22 -27.61 16.15
CA ALA A 373 -20.94 -28.38 17.15
C ALA A 373 -22.33 -27.81 17.46
N ASP A 374 -22.50 -26.49 17.39
CA ASP A 374 -23.80 -25.83 17.57
C ASP A 374 -24.66 -25.94 16.31
N THR A 375 -24.07 -25.94 15.11
CA THR A 375 -24.78 -26.17 13.84
C THR A 375 -25.34 -27.60 13.73
N ALA A 376 -24.60 -28.59 14.22
CA ALA A 376 -25.00 -30.00 14.13
C ALA A 376 -26.12 -30.41 15.11
N ARG A 377 -26.42 -29.57 16.10
CA ARG A 377 -27.33 -29.86 17.22
C ARG A 377 -28.60 -29.03 17.17
#